data_AF-A3YVY7-F1
#
_entry.id   AF-A3YVY7-F1
#
_cell.length_a   1.000
_cell.length_b   1.000
_cell.length_c   1.000
_cell.angle_alpha   90.00
_cell.angle_beta   90.00
_cell.angle_gamma   90.00
#
_symmetry.space_group_name_H-M   'P 1'
#
loop_
_entity.id
_entity.type
_entity.pdbx_description
1 polymer ?
#
loop_
_entity_poly.entity_id
_entity_poly.type
_entity_poly.pdbx_seq_one_letter_code
_entity_poly.pdbx_strand_id
1 'polypeptide(L)'
;MSVPIADALSFFRLSCGRWRSQRTSHHLLHRRAEAGGSVIEVTEVEGRDPRLKAIAELHGQDPAGLVGGCQVRWSGSMAWDKAGEAHQGGSRCSA
;
A
#
# COMPACT_ATOMS: atom_id res chain seq x y z
N MET A 1 -22.95 9.90 -4.28
CA MET A 1 -23.28 8.83 -3.33
C MET A 1 -21.96 8.39 -2.68
N SER A 2 -21.84 8.41 -1.35
CA SER A 2 -20.66 7.82 -0.67
C SER A 2 -20.95 6.36 -0.38
N VAL A 3 -19.96 5.50 -0.58
CA VAL A 3 -20.04 4.09 -0.15
C VAL A 3 -19.63 4.05 1.32
N PRO A 4 -20.47 3.54 2.23
CA PRO A 4 -20.07 3.38 3.63
C PRO A 4 -18.98 2.32 3.74
N ILE A 5 -17.95 2.60 4.53
CA ILE A 5 -16.83 1.70 4.79
C ILE A 5 -17.01 1.15 6.21
N ALA A 6 -17.46 -0.09 6.32
CA ALA A 6 -17.89 -0.69 7.59
C ALA A 6 -16.72 -1.16 8.47
N ASP A 7 -15.65 -1.66 7.84
CA ASP A 7 -14.49 -2.22 8.53
C ASP A 7 -13.21 -2.11 7.66
N ALA A 8 -12.06 -2.49 8.23
CA ALA A 8 -10.77 -2.43 7.57
C ALA A 8 -10.69 -3.33 6.33
N LEU A 9 -11.29 -4.52 6.37
CA LEU A 9 -11.30 -5.44 5.23
C LEU A 9 -12.12 -4.89 4.05
N SER A 10 -13.24 -4.25 4.35
CA SER A 10 -14.09 -3.55 3.37
C SER A 10 -13.33 -2.38 2.73
N PHE A 11 -12.55 -1.63 3.52
CA PHE A 11 -11.65 -0.61 2.99
C PHE A 11 -10.60 -1.20 2.04
N PHE A 12 -9.96 -2.32 2.40
CA PHE A 12 -8.98 -2.99 1.56
C PHE A 12 -9.59 -3.48 0.24
N ARG A 13 -10.78 -4.07 0.29
CA ARG A 13 -11.54 -4.50 -0.90
C ARG A 13 -11.84 -3.34 -1.84
N LEU A 14 -12.34 -2.22 -1.29
CA LEU A 14 -12.61 -1.02 -2.07
C LEU A 14 -11.34 -0.39 -2.65
N SER A 15 -10.19 -0.61 -2.01
CA SER A 15 -8.88 -0.12 -2.46
C SER A 15 -8.25 -1.01 -3.55
N CYS A 16 -8.76 -2.22 -3.78
CA CYS A 16 -8.20 -3.15 -4.75
C CYS A 16 -8.30 -2.61 -6.18
N GLY A 17 -7.23 -2.81 -6.96
CA GLY A 17 -7.11 -2.34 -8.32
C GLY A 17 -5.80 -1.61 -8.58
N ARG A 18 -5.73 -0.95 -9.74
CA ARG A 18 -4.55 -0.23 -10.21
C ARG A 18 -4.80 1.27 -10.17
N TRP A 19 -3.92 1.98 -9.50
CA TRP A 19 -4.02 3.41 -9.24
C TRP A 19 -2.83 4.14 -9.85
N ARG A 20 -3.09 5.27 -10.49
CA ARG A 20 -2.05 6.25 -10.80
C ARG A 20 -1.99 7.25 -9.66
N SER A 21 -0.88 7.29 -8.96
CA SER A 21 -0.66 8.20 -7.84
C SER A 21 0.23 9.36 -8.26
N GLN A 22 -0.16 10.56 -7.84
CA GLN A 22 0.65 11.77 -7.92
C GLN A 22 0.94 12.23 -6.50
N ARG A 23 2.21 12.22 -6.11
CA ARG A 23 2.67 12.61 -4.77
C ARG A 23 3.42 13.92 -4.85
N THR A 24 3.15 14.82 -3.91
CA THR A 24 3.95 16.02 -3.68
C THR A 24 4.48 15.97 -2.25
N SER A 25 5.80 16.05 -2.09
CA SER A 25 6.46 16.07 -0.78
C SER A 25 7.10 17.43 -0.53
N HIS A 26 6.79 18.02 0.61
CA HIS A 26 7.28 19.35 1.00
C HIS A 26 8.45 19.22 1.97
N HIS A 27 9.62 19.69 1.56
CA HIS A 27 10.83 19.81 2.37
C HIS A 27 10.82 21.17 3.06
N LEU A 28 10.09 21.29 4.16
CA LEU A 28 9.76 22.57 4.81
C LEU A 28 11.01 23.38 5.21
N LEU A 29 12.02 22.72 5.78
CA LEU A 29 13.28 23.35 6.16
C LEU A 29 14.01 24.00 4.97
N HIS A 30 13.85 23.44 3.77
CA HIS A 30 14.48 23.92 2.54
C HIS A 30 13.52 24.71 1.65
N ARG A 31 12.26 24.89 2.08
CA ARG A 31 11.17 25.51 1.30
C ARG A 31 11.08 24.97 -0.13
N ARG A 32 11.26 23.65 -0.30
CA ARG A 32 11.16 22.95 -1.59
C ARG A 32 9.97 22.01 -1.61
N ALA A 33 9.43 21.77 -2.80
CA ALA A 33 8.44 20.74 -3.05
C ALA A 33 8.91 19.85 -4.19
N GLU A 34 8.76 18.54 -4.04
CA GLU A 34 9.13 17.54 -5.03
C GLU A 34 7.89 16.77 -5.45
N ALA A 35 7.64 16.72 -6.77
CA ALA A 35 6.58 15.91 -7.34
C ALA A 35 7.13 14.57 -7.84
N GLY A 36 6.39 13.50 -7.57
CA GLY A 36 6.70 12.16 -8.04
C GLY A 36 5.44 11.45 -8.52
N GLY A 37 5.57 10.63 -9.55
CA GLY A 37 4.50 9.79 -10.07
C GLY A 37 4.74 8.34 -9.67
N SER A 38 3.68 7.59 -9.41
CA SER A 38 3.76 6.14 -9.30
C SER A 38 2.52 5.44 -9.82
N VAL A 39 2.70 4.18 -10.17
CA VAL A 39 1.62 3.22 -10.32
C VAL A 39 1.59 2.38 -9.06
N ILE A 40 0.40 2.23 -8.48
CA ILE A 40 0.15 1.38 -7.32
C ILE A 40 -0.80 0.27 -7.74
N GLU A 41 -0.50 -0.96 -7.36
CA GLU A 41 -1.34 -2.13 -7.53
C GLU A 41 -1.69 -2.67 -6.15
N VAL A 42 -2.99 -2.78 -5.88
CA VAL A 42 -3.51 -3.30 -4.62
C VAL A 42 -4.30 -4.58 -4.91
N THR A 43 -3.94 -5.66 -4.22
CA THR A 43 -4.61 -6.96 -4.32
C THR A 43 -5.05 -7.43 -2.95
N GLU A 44 -6.24 -8.03 -2.85
CA GLU A 44 -6.73 -8.63 -1.61
C GLU A 44 -5.87 -9.86 -1.25
N VAL A 45 -5.71 -10.07 0.06
CA VAL A 45 -5.04 -11.26 0.61
C VAL A 45 -6.00 -11.93 1.58
N GLU A 46 -6.24 -13.23 1.39
CA GLU A 46 -7.14 -14.00 2.23
C GLU A 46 -6.57 -14.16 3.65
N GLY A 47 -7.43 -14.19 4.68
CA GLY A 47 -7.01 -14.32 6.08
C GLY A 47 -6.23 -15.60 6.40
N ARG A 48 -6.37 -16.64 5.55
CA ARG A 48 -5.62 -17.90 5.68
C ARG A 48 -4.24 -17.87 5.05
N ASP A 49 -3.88 -16.79 4.36
CA ASP A 49 -2.58 -16.67 3.69
C ASP A 49 -1.44 -16.79 4.72
N PRO A 50 -0.48 -17.71 4.50
CA PRO A 50 0.62 -17.93 5.45
C PRO A 50 1.47 -16.69 5.69
N ARG A 51 1.50 -15.75 4.73
CA ARG A 51 2.25 -14.50 4.86
C ARG A 51 1.58 -13.51 5.81
N LEU A 52 0.25 -13.54 5.96
CA LEU A 52 -0.45 -12.74 6.97
C LEU A 52 -0.27 -13.36 8.36
N LYS A 53 -0.32 -14.69 8.46
CA LYS A 53 -0.03 -15.40 9.72
C LYS A 53 1.36 -15.07 10.25
N ALA A 54 2.37 -15.12 9.38
CA ALA A 54 3.75 -14.75 9.76
C ALA A 54 3.86 -13.29 10.25
N ILE A 55 3.07 -12.37 9.69
CA ILE A 55 3.01 -10.97 10.16
C ILE A 55 2.34 -10.90 11.54
N ALA A 56 1.22 -11.59 11.73
CA ALA A 56 0.54 -11.66 13.03
C ALA A 56 1.47 -12.21 14.12
N GLU A 57 2.15 -13.32 13.85
CA GLU A 57 3.13 -13.93 14.75
C GLU A 57 4.30 -12.99 15.06
N LEU A 58 4.85 -12.30 14.05
CA LEU A 58 5.91 -11.31 14.22
C LEU A 58 5.50 -10.18 15.17
N HIS A 59 4.22 -9.82 15.19
CA HIS A 59 3.66 -8.78 16.04
C HIS A 59 2.97 -9.30 17.31
N GLY A 60 3.12 -10.59 17.63
CA GLY A 60 2.53 -11.21 18.82
C GLY A 60 1.00 -11.21 18.84
N GLN A 61 0.35 -11.18 17.66
CA GLN A 61 -1.10 -11.26 17.50
C GLN A 61 -1.53 -12.71 17.24
N ASP A 62 -2.72 -13.08 17.69
CA ASP A 62 -3.32 -14.39 17.39
C ASP A 62 -3.69 -14.49 15.90
N PRO A 63 -3.07 -15.40 15.11
CA PRO A 63 -3.40 -15.56 13.70
C PRO A 63 -4.84 -16.01 13.45
N ALA A 64 -5.54 -16.57 14.44
CA ALA A 64 -6.95 -16.96 14.31
C ALA A 64 -7.89 -15.75 14.17
N GLY A 65 -7.46 -14.57 14.61
CA GLY A 65 -8.23 -13.32 14.49
C GLY A 65 -8.17 -12.65 13.11
N LEU A 66 -7.30 -13.13 12.21
CA LEU A 66 -7.14 -12.54 10.88
C LEU A 66 -8.36 -12.76 10.00
N VAL A 67 -8.96 -11.68 9.51
CA VAL A 67 -10.10 -11.72 8.58
C VAL A 67 -9.67 -11.49 7.13
N GLY A 68 -8.49 -10.94 6.90
CA GLY A 68 -7.92 -10.76 5.57
C GLY A 68 -6.83 -9.71 5.54
N GLY A 69 -6.61 -9.11 4.38
CA GLY A 69 -5.59 -8.10 4.19
C GLY A 69 -5.49 -7.61 2.76
N CYS A 70 -4.46 -6.83 2.50
CA CYS A 70 -4.09 -6.47 1.13
C CYS A 70 -2.57 -6.50 0.94
N GLN A 71 -2.18 -6.72 -0.30
CA GLN A 71 -0.83 -6.51 -0.78
C GLN A 71 -0.82 -5.24 -1.62
N VAL A 72 0.12 -4.35 -1.33
CA VAL A 72 0.34 -3.13 -2.08
C VAL A 72 1.69 -3.25 -2.76
N ARG A 73 1.71 -3.12 -4.08
CA ARG A 73 2.92 -3.01 -4.90
C ARG A 73 2.93 -1.65 -5.55
N TRP A 74 4.11 -1.06 -5.70
CA TRP A 74 4.24 0.22 -6.39
C TRP A 74 5.48 0.26 -7.27
N SER A 75 5.37 1.02 -8.36
CA SER A 75 6.48 1.41 -9.22
C SER A 75 6.42 2.92 -9.44
N GLY A 76 7.43 3.61 -8.94
CA GLY A 76 7.57 5.06 -9.01
C GLY A 76 8.66 5.48 -9.97
N SER A 77 8.46 6.65 -10.56
CA SER A 77 9.51 7.43 -11.21
C SER A 77 9.50 8.85 -10.63
N MET A 78 10.69 9.39 -10.36
CA MET A 78 10.90 10.77 -9.94
C MET A 78 11.29 11.63 -11.12
N ALA A 79 10.96 12.93 -11.06
CA ALA A 79 11.24 13.88 -12.14
C ALA A 79 12.74 14.10 -12.43
N TRP A 80 13.61 13.66 -11.52
CA TRP A 80 15.06 13.72 -11.63
C TRP A 80 15.70 12.35 -11.90
N ASP A 81 14.91 11.27 -12.03
CA ASP A 81 15.42 9.95 -12.37
C ASP A 81 16.17 10.04 -13.70
N LYS A 82 17.43 9.60 -13.71
CA LYS A 82 18.13 9.35 -14.98
C LYS A 82 17.41 8.20 -15.70
N ALA A 83 17.48 8.16 -17.03
CA ALA A 83 16.92 7.07 -17.81
C ALA A 83 17.46 5.71 -17.31
N GLY A 84 16.59 4.93 -16.64
CA GLY A 84 16.93 3.62 -16.07
C GLY A 84 16.74 3.49 -14.56
N GLU A 85 16.52 4.58 -13.81
CA GLU A 85 16.22 4.51 -12.38
C GLU A 85 14.71 4.25 -12.18
N ALA A 86 14.37 3.05 -11.70
CA ALA A 86 13.00 2.66 -11.39
C ALA A 86 12.92 2.31 -9.90
N HIS A 87 12.09 3.04 -9.16
CA HIS A 87 11.88 2.79 -7.74
C HIS A 87 10.70 1.83 -7.58
N GLN A 88 10.92 0.64 -7.04
CA GLN A 88 9.88 -0.37 -6.83
C GLN A 88 9.86 -0.86 -5.39
N GLY A 89 8.68 -1.20 -4.90
CA GLY A 89 8.52 -1.75 -3.56
C GLY A 89 7.17 -2.43 -3.38
N GLY A 90 7.04 -3.15 -2.26
CA GLY A 90 5.77 -3.73 -1.88
C GLY A 90 5.67 -3.97 -0.38
N SER A 91 4.45 -3.87 0.14
CA SER A 91 4.11 -4.11 1.53
C SER A 91 2.81 -4.91 1.62
N ARG A 92 2.53 -5.44 2.82
CA ARG A 92 1.28 -6.12 3.13
C ARG A 92 0.67 -5.54 4.38
N CYS A 93 -0.66 -5.49 4.42
CA CYS A 93 -1.45 -5.09 5.57
C CYS A 93 -2.38 -6.23 5.96
N SER A 94 -2.49 -6.52 7.27
CA SER A 94 -3.44 -7.47 7.83
C SER A 94 -4.62 -6.74 8.47
N ALA A 95 -5.81 -7.30 8.35
CA ALA A 95 -7.04 -6.91 9.05
C ALA A 95 -7.56 -8.06 9.91
#